data_AF-A0A0B3ASM2-F1
#
_entry.id   AF-A0A0B3ASM2-F1
#
_cell.length_a   1.000
_cell.length_b   1.000
_cell.length_c   1.000
_cell.angle_alpha   90.00
_cell.angle_beta   90.00
_cell.angle_gamma   90.00
#
_symmetry.space_group_name_H-M   'P 1'
#
loop_
_entity.id
_entity.type
_entity.pdbx_description
1 polymer ?
#
loop_
_entity_poly.entity_id
_entity_poly.type
_entity_poly.pdbx_seq_one_letter_code
_entity_poly.pdbx_strand_id
1 'polypeptide(L)' 'MMELKKMKFEVRSNGKSEVREFNGKNLADLFKQNSDLEGSIVFIMPDDSKTKTYEMINENSFESYNLQEGDKVRIIQY' A
#
# COMPACT_ATOMS: atom_id res chain seq x y z
N MET A 1 21.77 -14.06 1.92
CA MET A 1 20.66 -13.27 2.52
C MET A 1 19.92 -12.62 1.38
N MET A 2 18.61 -12.88 1.22
CA MET A 2 17.82 -12.06 0.30
C MET A 2 17.52 -10.75 1.03
N GLU A 3 17.95 -9.62 0.46
CA GLU A 3 17.52 -8.30 0.93
C GLU A 3 16.00 -8.22 0.76
N LEU A 4 15.31 -7.93 1.86
CA LEU A 4 13.88 -7.69 1.80
C LEU A 4 13.65 -6.32 1.14
N LYS A 5 12.72 -6.29 0.19
CA LYS A 5 12.49 -5.17 -0.71
C LYS A 5 11.72 -4.06 0.02
N LYS A 6 12.33 -2.88 0.17
CA LYS A 6 11.69 -1.70 0.76
C LYS A 6 10.76 -1.04 -0.25
N MET A 7 9.48 -0.94 0.09
CA MET A 7 8.46 -0.26 -0.71
C MET A 7 7.98 1.01 0.00
N LYS A 8 7.50 1.98 -0.77
CA LYS A 8 6.99 3.26 -0.26
C LYS A 8 5.49 3.37 -0.49
N PHE A 9 4.76 3.90 0.48
CA PHE A 9 3.33 4.18 0.36
C PHE A 9 2.98 5.56 0.92
N GLU A 10 1.95 6.18 0.36
CA GLU A 10 1.41 7.47 0.81
C GLU A 10 0.21 7.22 1.73
N VAL A 11 0.23 7.76 2.95
CA VAL A 11 -0.95 7.84 3.82
C VAL A 11 -1.51 9.25 3.74
N ARG A 12 -2.82 9.36 3.53
CA ARG A 12 -3.58 10.60 3.55
C ARG A 12 -4.57 10.56 4.69
N SER A 13 -4.38 11.46 5.67
CA SER A 13 -5.24 11.59 6.83
C SER A 13 -5.45 13.07 7.13
N ASN A 14 -6.71 13.50 7.29
CA ASN A 14 -7.06 14.88 7.68
C ASN A 14 -6.38 15.97 6.84
N GLY A 15 -6.31 15.78 5.51
CA GLY A 15 -5.70 16.73 4.58
C GLY A 15 -4.17 16.77 4.60
N LYS A 16 -3.51 15.91 5.38
CA LYS A 16 -2.05 15.74 5.39
C LYS A 16 -1.67 14.47 4.63
N SER A 17 -0.57 14.54 3.90
CA SER A 17 0.08 13.38 3.28
C SER A 17 1.39 13.08 3.99
N GLU A 18 1.64 11.81 4.26
CA GLU A 18 2.95 11.30 4.69
C GLU A 18 3.37 10.12 3.80
N VAL A 19 4.67 9.97 3.57
CA VAL A 19 5.22 8.81 2.87
C VAL A 19 5.91 7.93 3.90
N ARG A 20 5.49 6.67 3.96
CA ARG A 20 6.06 5.66 4.85
C ARG A 20 6.75 4.57 4.03
N GLU A 21 7.70 3.90 4.65
CA GLU A 21 8.40 2.74 4.08
C GLU A 21 7.89 1.46 4.74
N PHE A 22 7.77 0.40 3.96
CA PHE A 22 7.34 -0.92 4.41
C PHE A 22 8.24 -2.00 3.83
N ASN A 23 8.42 -3.07 4.59
CA ASN A 23 9.23 -4.20 4.21
C ASN A 23 8.45 -5.52 4.32
N GLY A 24 7.98 -6.03 3.17
CA GLY A 24 7.22 -7.27 3.10
C GLY A 24 6.65 -7.51 1.71
N LYS A 25 5.71 -8.46 1.59
CA LYS A 25 5.32 -9.01 0.27
C LYS A 25 3.94 -8.58 -0.20
N ASN A 26 2.97 -8.51 0.70
CA ASN A 26 1.58 -8.22 0.38
C ASN A 26 1.03 -7.09 1.26
N LEU A 27 -0.20 -6.65 0.96
CA LEU A 27 -0.87 -5.62 1.77
C LEU A 27 -1.11 -6.11 3.20
N ALA A 28 -1.40 -7.39 3.41
CA ALA A 28 -1.63 -7.90 4.77
C ALA A 28 -0.40 -7.70 5.67
N ASP A 29 0.81 -7.90 5.16
CA ASP A 29 2.05 -7.60 5.86
C ASP A 29 2.21 -6.08 6.14
N LEU A 30 1.77 -5.22 5.21
CA LEU A 30 1.79 -3.76 5.37
C LEU A 30 0.92 -3.34 6.56
N PHE A 31 -0.31 -3.85 6.63
CA PHE A 31 -1.24 -3.55 7.71
C PHE A 31 -0.82 -4.18 9.05
N LYS A 32 -0.17 -5.35 9.05
CA LYS A 32 0.44 -5.91 10.28
C LYS A 32 1.52 -5.00 10.87
N GLN A 33 2.28 -4.30 10.04
CA GLN A 33 3.32 -3.36 10.48
C GLN A 33 2.79 -1.95 10.78
N ASN A 34 1.59 -1.63 10.31
CA ASN A 34 0.95 -0.33 10.44
C ASN A 34 -0.51 -0.52 10.87
N SER A 35 -0.71 -1.13 12.05
CA SER A 35 -2.06 -1.42 12.56
C SER A 35 -2.87 -0.15 12.84
N ASP A 36 -2.21 1.01 12.94
CA ASP A 36 -2.86 2.32 12.99
C ASP A 36 -3.66 2.63 11.72
N LEU A 37 -3.42 1.92 10.61
CA LEU A 37 -4.08 2.10 9.32
C LEU A 37 -5.31 1.22 9.13
N GLU A 38 -5.65 0.32 10.06
CA GLU A 38 -6.85 -0.55 9.91
C GLU A 38 -8.13 0.27 9.64
N GLY A 39 -9.01 -0.26 8.77
CA GLY A 39 -10.25 0.42 8.36
C GLY A 39 -10.05 1.55 7.33
N SER A 40 -8.84 1.74 6.81
CA SER A 40 -8.55 2.72 5.76
C SER A 40 -8.95 2.23 4.36
N ILE A 41 -9.25 3.18 3.46
CA ILE A 41 -9.44 2.85 2.05
C ILE A 41 -8.07 2.77 1.36
N VAL A 42 -7.83 1.67 0.64
CA VAL A 42 -6.57 1.44 -0.09
C VAL A 42 -6.78 1.61 -1.57
N PHE A 43 -5.89 2.41 -2.19
CA PHE A 43 -5.78 2.60 -3.62
C PHE A 43 -4.39 2.18 -4.08
N ILE A 44 -4.31 1.38 -5.14
CA ILE A 44 -3.04 0.95 -5.72
C ILE A 44 -2.99 1.35 -7.18
N MET A 45 -1.89 1.96 -7.57
CA MET A 45 -1.53 2.15 -8.97
C MET A 45 -0.35 1.21 -9.26
N PRO A 46 -0.59 0.09 -9.96
CA PRO A 46 0.46 -0.84 -10.35
C PRO A 46 1.56 -0.14 -11.17
N ASP A 47 2.82 -0.53 -11.00
CA ASP A 47 3.93 0.05 -11.78
C ASP A 47 3.76 -0.17 -13.29
N ASP A 48 3.23 -1.34 -13.67
CA ASP A 48 2.97 -1.72 -15.06
C ASP A 48 1.73 -1.03 -15.67
N SER A 49 1.02 -0.23 -14.88
CA SER A 49 -0.17 0.50 -15.33
C SER A 49 0.20 1.56 -16.36
N LYS A 50 0.03 1.22 -17.64
CA LYS A 50 0.18 2.15 -18.77
C LYS A 50 -0.72 3.39 -18.63
N THR A 51 -1.81 3.27 -17.88
CA THR A 51 -2.83 4.31 -17.71
C THR A 51 -2.70 5.11 -16.42
N LYS A 52 -1.73 4.81 -15.53
CA LYS A 52 -1.54 5.48 -14.23
C LYS A 52 -2.85 5.62 -13.43
N THR A 53 -3.67 4.58 -13.45
CA THR A 53 -4.97 4.55 -12.77
C THR A 53 -4.85 3.87 -11.42
N TYR A 54 -5.52 4.43 -10.42
CA TYR A 54 -5.64 3.80 -9.11
C TYR A 54 -6.85 2.86 -9.07
N GLU A 55 -6.64 1.67 -8.54
CA GLU A 55 -7.67 0.69 -8.26
C GLU A 55 -7.90 0.63 -6.75
N MET A 56 -9.17 0.60 -6.33
CA MET A 56 -9.51 0.45 -4.92
C MET A 56 -9.44 -1.03 -4.54
N ILE A 57 -8.68 -1.36 -3.50
CA ILE A 57 -8.47 -2.74 -3.04
C ILE A 57 -9.30 -2.99 -1.79
N ASN A 58 -10.06 -4.08 -1.80
CA ASN A 58 -10.84 -4.54 -0.65
C ASN A 58 -9.93 -5.27 0.35
N GLU A 59 -10.19 -5.13 1.65
CA GLU A 59 -9.43 -5.80 2.72
C GLU A 59 -9.37 -7.32 2.54
N ASN A 60 -10.43 -7.93 2.00
CA ASN A 60 -10.47 -9.38 1.69
C ASN A 60 -9.42 -9.82 0.66
N SER A 61 -8.84 -8.88 -0.10
CA SER A 61 -7.83 -9.15 -1.12
C SER A 61 -6.40 -8.87 -0.62
N PHE A 62 -6.22 -8.42 0.62
CA PHE A 62 -4.90 -7.99 1.11
C PHE A 62 -3.87 -9.11 1.19
N GLU A 63 -4.29 -10.34 1.48
CA GLU A 63 -3.39 -11.49 1.52
C GLU A 63 -2.95 -11.95 0.12
N SER A 64 -3.84 -11.82 -0.87
CA SER A 64 -3.60 -12.28 -2.25
C SER A 64 -2.99 -11.20 -3.14
N TYR A 65 -3.06 -9.93 -2.75
CA TYR A 65 -2.44 -8.82 -3.48
C TYR A 65 -0.96 -8.69 -3.15
N ASN A 66 -0.11 -9.20 -4.04
CA ASN A 66 1.34 -9.04 -3.94
C ASN A 66 1.76 -7.68 -4.46
N LEU A 67 2.48 -6.92 -3.63
CA LEU A 67 3.05 -5.64 -4.01
C LEU A 67 4.37 -5.82 -4.76
N GLN A 68 4.58 -5.02 -5.80
CA GLN A 68 5.79 -5.01 -6.61
C GLN A 68 6.59 -3.71 -6.41
N GLU A 69 7.84 -3.69 -6.88
CA GLU A 69 8.57 -2.42 -6.95
C GLU A 69 7.86 -1.48 -7.90
N GLY A 70 7.78 -0.21 -7.52
CA GLY A 70 7.19 0.82 -8.37
C GLY A 70 5.68 0.99 -8.16
N ASP A 71 5.00 -0.02 -7.59
CA ASP A 71 3.61 0.12 -7.17
C ASP A 71 3.45 1.31 -6.24
N LYS A 72 2.45 2.14 -6.52
CA LYS A 72 2.10 3.27 -5.66
C LYS A 72 0.87 2.92 -4.87
N VAL A 73 1.07 2.74 -3.58
CA VAL A 73 -0.01 2.53 -2.63
C VAL A 73 -0.38 3.87 -2.00
N ARG A 74 -1.67 4.21 -2.02
CA ARG A 74 -2.26 5.34 -1.32
C ARG A 74 -3.31 4.84 -0.35
N ILE A 75 -3.20 5.24 0.90
CA ILE A 75 -4.10 4.86 1.99
C ILE A 75 -4.83 6.13 2.44
N ILE A 76 -6.17 6.07 2.53
CA ILE A 76 -7.00 7.19 2.96
C ILE A 76 -7.65 6.84 4.31
N GLN A 77 -7.35 7.65 5.32
CA GLN A 77 -7.94 7.62 6.65
C GLN A 77 -8.90 8.80 6.84
N TYR A 78 -10.05 8.50 7.45
CA TYR A 78 -11.08 9.47 7.84
C TYR A 78 -11.04 9.76 9.34
#